data_AF-A0A6G0VKA0-F1
#
_entry.id   AF-A0A6G0VKA0-F1
#
_cell.length_a   1.000
_cell.length_b   1.000
_cell.length_c   1.000
_cell.angle_alpha   90.00
_cell.angle_beta   90.00
_cell.angle_gamma   90.00
#
_symmetry.space_group_name_H-M   'P 1'
#
loop_
_entity.id
_entity.type
_entity.pdbx_description
1 polymer ?
#
loop_
_entity_poly.entity_id
_entity_poly.type
_entity_poly.pdbx_seq_one_letter_code
_entity_poly.pdbx_strand_id
1 'polypeptide(L)'
;IAACIAVKRTLPIILLLLNKVSLETKCEKSLEASSLLDHINFEFLFCLHLFCETLHELQIVSDYLQKSDSDLSSSSSLVNALILHLNEYRNDIEKFSILIKEVNLTAKNNNIKNLETQKLVRTKKLPANLAYYLTETISESRKIQNYDDLRLMIFYPVIDRIVNELNRRFKINSPILNGISSLNPKNSTFLNFDNILPFARHYGVDTDSLEVELKLLPKLIKRQKEENNYEIKTILDFAKLLDNYKMAFSETFILCKIAIIIPPSSAGVERTFSSLRQIKTYLRNHMCNEKLTSVAILKIEKRISKSLNLDIVVDKFASIHNNRRIVL
;
A
#
# COMPACT_ATOMS: atom_id res chain seq x y z
N ILE A 1 7.93 6.29 5.13
CA ILE A 1 7.98 6.92 6.47
C ILE A 1 9.40 7.19 6.99
N ALA A 2 10.34 6.24 6.89
CA ALA A 2 11.71 6.39 7.41
C ALA A 2 12.41 7.66 6.88
N ALA A 3 12.18 8.01 5.62
CA ALA A 3 12.65 9.26 5.02
C ALA A 3 12.06 10.51 5.70
N CYS A 4 10.74 10.57 5.93
CA CYS A 4 10.09 11.72 6.58
C CYS A 4 10.59 11.90 8.03
N ILE A 5 10.72 10.80 8.78
CA ILE A 5 11.24 10.82 10.15
C ILE A 5 12.71 11.25 10.15
N ALA A 6 13.52 10.73 9.23
CA ALA A 6 14.91 11.13 9.09
C ALA A 6 15.01 12.63 8.82
N VAL A 7 14.26 13.16 7.85
CA VAL A 7 14.21 14.59 7.52
C VAL A 7 13.76 15.42 8.73
N LYS A 8 12.71 15.01 9.46
CA LYS A 8 12.25 15.71 10.68
C LYS A 8 13.34 15.77 11.76
N ARG A 9 14.10 14.69 11.95
CA ARG A 9 15.19 14.61 12.96
C ARG A 9 16.43 15.38 12.54
N THR A 10 16.80 15.33 11.26
CA THR A 10 17.99 15.99 10.74
C THR A 10 17.72 17.40 10.21
N LEU A 11 16.49 17.91 10.32
CA LEU A 11 16.08 19.22 9.82
C LEU A 11 17.03 20.36 10.25
N PRO A 12 17.47 20.47 11.53
CA PRO A 12 18.40 21.53 11.93
C PRO A 12 19.75 21.42 11.21
N ILE A 13 20.23 20.19 11.01
CA ILE A 13 21.51 19.92 10.33
C ILE A 13 21.40 20.24 8.84
N ILE A 14 20.26 19.89 8.22
CA ILE A 14 19.97 20.21 6.82
C ILE A 14 19.98 21.73 6.62
N LEU A 15 19.33 22.49 7.49
CA LEU A 15 19.31 23.96 7.41
C LEU A 15 20.70 24.58 7.59
N LEU A 16 21.50 24.07 8.53
CA LEU A 16 22.88 24.51 8.71
C LEU A 16 23.75 24.21 7.48
N LEU A 17 23.61 23.01 6.90
CA LEU A 17 24.31 22.60 5.69
C LEU A 17 23.93 23.49 4.50
N LEU A 18 22.63 23.70 4.27
CA LEU A 18 22.15 24.51 3.16
C LEU A 18 22.60 25.97 3.28
N ASN A 19 22.57 26.56 4.48
CA ASN A 19 23.13 27.88 4.72
C ASN A 19 24.63 27.94 4.41
N LYS A 20 25.39 26.91 4.83
CA LYS A 20 26.84 26.86 4.57
C LYS A 20 27.15 26.72 3.08
N VAL A 21 26.41 25.89 2.35
CA VAL A 21 26.61 25.65 0.90
C VAL A 21 26.11 26.84 0.07
N SER A 22 25.07 27.54 0.50
CA SER A 22 24.60 28.79 -0.14
C SER A 22 25.69 29.87 -0.17
N LEU A 23 26.53 29.92 0.88
CA LEU A 23 27.67 30.85 1.00
C LEU A 23 28.92 30.41 0.20
N GLU A 24 28.95 29.21 -0.38
CA GLU A 24 30.09 28.74 -1.18
C GLU A 24 30.12 29.42 -2.57
N THR A 25 31.32 29.68 -3.08
CA THR A 25 31.55 30.39 -4.35
C THR A 25 31.14 29.61 -5.61
N LYS A 26 30.77 28.33 -5.49
CA LYS A 26 30.30 27.52 -6.63
C LYS A 26 28.84 27.86 -6.96
N CYS A 27 28.67 28.61 -8.06
CA CYS A 27 27.38 29.17 -8.48
C CYS A 27 26.25 28.14 -8.54
N GLU A 28 26.43 26.99 -9.18
CA GLU A 28 25.34 25.99 -9.32
C GLU A 28 24.88 25.41 -7.98
N LYS A 29 25.82 24.94 -7.14
CA LYS A 29 25.49 24.32 -5.84
C LYS A 29 24.95 25.33 -4.83
N SER A 30 25.47 26.56 -4.87
CA SER A 30 24.97 27.69 -4.06
C SER A 30 23.52 28.03 -4.43
N LEU A 31 23.20 28.02 -5.73
CA LEU A 31 21.88 28.34 -6.24
C LEU A 31 20.86 27.23 -5.94
N GLU A 32 21.24 25.96 -6.09
CA GLU A 32 20.43 24.81 -5.65
C GLU A 32 20.18 24.85 -4.13
N ALA A 33 21.22 25.09 -3.33
CA ALA A 33 21.09 25.15 -1.88
C ALA A 33 20.18 26.30 -1.42
N SER A 34 20.31 27.47 -2.05
CA SER A 34 19.44 28.63 -1.77
C SER A 34 18.00 28.36 -2.18
N SER A 35 17.78 27.73 -3.35
CA SER A 35 16.45 27.32 -3.79
C SER A 35 15.81 26.33 -2.82
N LEU A 36 16.54 25.31 -2.37
CA LEU A 36 16.02 24.36 -1.38
C LEU A 36 15.68 25.04 -0.05
N LEU A 37 16.48 26.02 0.37
CA LEU A 37 16.23 26.79 1.60
C LEU A 37 14.92 27.58 1.50
N ASP A 38 14.64 28.18 0.34
CA ASP A 38 13.38 28.86 0.06
C ASP A 38 12.16 27.91 0.07
N HIS A 39 12.35 26.66 -0.35
CA HIS A 39 11.30 25.63 -0.33
C HIS A 39 11.03 25.06 1.07
N ILE A 40 11.96 25.17 2.03
CA ILE A 40 11.74 24.78 3.44
C ILE A 40 10.96 25.91 4.15
N ASN A 41 9.73 26.11 3.70
CA ASN A 41 8.79 27.07 4.26
C ASN A 41 7.90 26.41 5.34
N PHE A 42 6.99 27.19 5.92
CA PHE A 42 6.05 26.67 6.92
C PHE A 42 5.13 25.58 6.34
N GLU A 43 4.72 25.70 5.08
CA GLU A 43 3.88 24.70 4.39
C GLU A 43 4.60 23.35 4.27
N PHE A 44 5.90 23.37 3.95
CA PHE A 44 6.74 22.18 3.94
C PHE A 44 6.81 21.52 5.33
N LEU A 45 7.02 22.32 6.39
CA LEU A 45 7.02 21.79 7.76
C LEU A 45 5.67 21.17 8.14
N PHE A 46 4.58 21.83 7.77
CA PHE A 46 3.23 21.34 7.99
C PHE A 46 3.02 19.99 7.29
N CYS A 47 3.33 19.91 5.99
CA CYS A 47 3.29 18.67 5.22
C CYS A 47 4.18 17.59 5.83
N LEU A 48 5.38 17.93 6.28
CA LEU A 48 6.30 16.97 6.90
C LEU A 48 5.72 16.36 8.18
N HIS A 49 5.09 17.15 9.03
CA HIS A 49 4.43 16.66 10.25
C HIS A 49 3.20 15.82 9.91
N LEU A 50 2.33 16.33 9.03
CA LEU A 50 1.12 15.63 8.58
C LEU A 50 1.46 14.26 7.96
N PHE A 51 2.48 14.19 7.10
CA PHE A 51 2.93 12.93 6.52
C PHE A 51 3.61 12.02 7.54
N CYS A 52 4.31 12.54 8.55
CA CYS A 52 4.86 11.69 9.60
C CYS A 52 3.74 10.98 10.38
N GLU A 53 2.68 11.69 10.76
CA GLU A 53 1.55 11.11 11.49
C GLU A 53 0.77 10.12 10.61
N THR A 54 0.27 10.59 9.46
CA THR A 54 -0.58 9.77 8.57
C THR A 54 0.15 8.54 8.02
N LEU A 55 1.43 8.65 7.65
CA LEU A 55 2.20 7.50 7.18
C LEU A 55 2.50 6.51 8.30
N HIS A 56 2.53 6.95 9.57
CA HIS A 56 2.74 6.04 10.70
C HIS A 56 1.53 5.14 10.91
N GLU A 57 0.34 5.72 10.87
CA GLU A 57 -0.93 4.97 10.92
C GLU A 57 -1.03 3.99 9.74
N LEU A 58 -0.68 4.45 8.53
CA LEU A 58 -0.65 3.61 7.33
C LEU A 58 0.36 2.46 7.42
N GLN A 59 1.51 2.68 8.09
CA GLN A 59 2.55 1.67 8.21
C GLN A 59 2.06 0.45 8.99
N ILE A 60 1.31 0.64 10.08
CA ILE A 60 0.80 -0.47 10.91
C ILE A 60 -0.02 -1.44 10.06
N VAL A 61 -0.92 -0.89 9.23
CA VAL A 61 -1.74 -1.69 8.31
C VAL A 61 -0.91 -2.28 7.18
N SER A 62 0.04 -1.51 6.63
CA SER A 62 0.92 -1.99 5.57
C SER A 62 1.76 -3.19 6.01
N ASP A 63 2.34 -3.15 7.21
CA ASP A 63 3.18 -4.23 7.75
C ASP A 63 2.33 -5.49 8.00
N TYR A 64 1.09 -5.33 8.48
CA TYR A 64 0.15 -6.45 8.62
C TYR A 64 -0.21 -7.09 7.27
N LEU A 65 -0.54 -6.27 6.26
CA LEU A 65 -0.88 -6.73 4.91
C LEU A 65 0.29 -7.40 4.16
N GLN A 66 1.52 -7.16 4.61
CA GLN A 66 2.73 -7.75 4.04
C GLN A 66 3.14 -9.07 4.73
N LYS A 67 2.51 -9.43 5.84
CA LYS A 67 2.78 -10.70 6.54
C LYS A 67 2.30 -11.88 5.69
N SER A 68 3.09 -12.96 5.65
CA SER A 68 2.78 -14.18 4.86
C SER A 68 1.47 -14.86 5.27
N ASP A 69 1.07 -14.68 6.53
CA ASP A 69 -0.08 -15.38 7.12
C ASP A 69 -1.32 -14.46 7.22
N SER A 70 -1.37 -13.41 6.40
CA SER A 70 -2.48 -12.44 6.45
C SER A 70 -3.72 -13.00 5.73
N ASP A 71 -4.81 -13.10 6.48
CA ASP A 71 -6.13 -13.46 5.95
C ASP A 71 -6.81 -12.22 5.32
N LEU A 72 -7.50 -12.43 4.21
CA LEU A 72 -8.15 -11.39 3.44
C LEU A 72 -9.31 -10.73 4.21
N SER A 73 -10.06 -11.50 4.98
CA SER A 73 -11.15 -10.98 5.80
C SER A 73 -10.60 -10.07 6.91
N SER A 74 -9.60 -10.55 7.64
CA SER A 74 -8.94 -9.80 8.72
C SER A 74 -8.25 -8.53 8.20
N SER A 75 -7.63 -8.63 7.02
CA SER A 75 -7.03 -7.51 6.30
C SER A 75 -8.04 -6.43 5.93
N SER A 76 -9.22 -6.83 5.42
CA SER A 76 -10.31 -5.92 5.09
C SER A 76 -10.82 -5.17 6.33
N SER A 77 -11.06 -5.89 7.43
CA SER A 77 -11.46 -5.29 8.71
C SER A 77 -10.45 -4.25 9.21
N LEU A 78 -9.16 -4.55 9.12
CA LEU A 78 -8.09 -3.62 9.54
C LEU A 78 -8.05 -2.36 8.67
N VAL A 79 -8.20 -2.50 7.35
CA VAL A 79 -8.27 -1.35 6.43
C VAL A 79 -9.48 -0.49 6.73
N ASN A 80 -10.65 -1.10 6.99
CA ASN A 80 -11.86 -0.35 7.36
C ASN A 80 -11.70 0.40 8.68
N ALA A 81 -11.07 -0.23 9.69
CA ALA A 81 -10.74 0.43 10.94
C ALA A 81 -9.83 1.65 10.73
N LEU A 82 -8.82 1.54 9.84
CA LEU A 82 -7.97 2.68 9.48
C LEU A 82 -8.75 3.79 8.76
N ILE A 83 -9.65 3.44 7.84
CA ILE A 83 -10.50 4.43 7.16
C ILE A 83 -11.37 5.18 8.16
N LEU A 84 -11.97 4.49 9.13
CA LEU A 84 -12.73 5.11 10.21
C LEU A 84 -11.85 6.05 11.04
N HIS A 85 -10.66 5.59 11.45
CA HIS A 85 -9.71 6.41 12.21
C HIS A 85 -9.29 7.68 11.45
N LEU A 86 -8.98 7.58 10.16
CA LEU A 86 -8.60 8.74 9.34
C LEU A 86 -9.76 9.73 9.16
N ASN A 87 -11.01 9.25 9.07
CA ASN A 87 -12.18 10.12 9.03
C ASN A 87 -12.43 10.81 10.38
N GLU A 88 -12.21 10.14 11.49
CA GLU A 88 -12.26 10.75 12.83
C GLU A 88 -11.15 11.80 12.96
N TYR A 89 -9.92 11.47 12.57
CA TYR A 89 -8.78 12.39 12.56
C TYR A 89 -9.05 13.64 11.71
N ARG A 90 -9.73 13.48 10.56
CA ARG A 90 -10.14 14.58 9.70
C ARG A 90 -11.14 15.53 10.38
N ASN A 91 -12.10 14.99 11.12
CA ASN A 91 -13.20 15.76 11.70
C ASN A 91 -12.85 16.38 13.06
N ASP A 92 -11.79 15.88 13.72
CA ASP A 92 -11.34 16.34 15.02
C ASP A 92 -10.57 17.68 14.94
N ILE A 93 -11.18 18.73 15.53
CA ILE A 93 -10.62 20.09 15.57
C ILE A 93 -9.42 20.16 16.54
N GLU A 94 -9.42 19.37 17.61
CA GLU A 94 -8.35 19.40 18.61
C GLU A 94 -7.06 18.79 18.06
N LYS A 95 -7.16 17.69 17.31
CA LYS A 95 -5.99 17.06 16.67
C LYS A 95 -5.32 18.01 15.67
N PHE A 96 -6.10 18.73 14.87
CA PHE A 96 -5.56 19.77 13.99
C PHE A 96 -4.83 20.87 14.78
N SER A 97 -5.39 21.29 15.92
CA SER A 97 -4.78 22.30 16.78
C SER A 97 -3.46 21.82 17.42
N ILE A 98 -3.36 20.54 17.80
CA ILE A 98 -2.13 19.92 18.31
C ILE A 98 -1.07 19.89 17.21
N LEU A 99 -1.42 19.46 16.00
CA LEU A 99 -0.53 19.42 14.84
C LEU A 99 0.07 20.81 14.56
N ILE A 100 -0.76 21.85 14.56
CA ILE A 100 -0.29 23.24 14.38
C ILE A 100 0.65 23.68 15.50
N LYS A 101 0.39 23.31 16.76
CA LYS A 101 1.29 23.62 17.88
C LYS A 101 2.67 22.96 17.69
N GLU A 102 2.72 21.70 17.28
CA GLU A 102 3.98 21.00 17.00
C GLU A 102 4.77 21.62 15.84
N VAL A 103 4.07 21.97 14.76
CA VAL A 103 4.67 22.63 13.59
C VAL A 103 5.24 23.99 14.01
N ASN A 104 4.49 24.77 14.80
CA ASN A 104 4.94 26.06 15.32
C ASN A 104 6.17 25.95 16.25
N LEU A 105 6.23 24.93 17.11
CA LEU A 105 7.41 24.65 17.93
C LEU A 105 8.62 24.30 17.05
N THR A 106 8.42 23.47 16.04
CA THR A 106 9.49 23.08 15.11
C THR A 106 9.97 24.28 14.27
N ALA A 107 9.06 25.15 13.83
CA ALA A 107 9.40 26.37 13.10
C ALA A 107 10.22 27.33 13.97
N LYS A 108 9.81 27.55 15.24
CA LYS A 108 10.55 28.37 16.21
C LYS A 108 11.97 27.83 16.45
N ASN A 109 12.11 26.53 16.66
CA ASN A 109 13.42 25.90 16.90
C ASN A 109 14.38 26.00 15.71
N ASN A 110 13.85 26.18 14.50
CA ASN A 110 14.62 26.21 13.26
C ASN A 110 14.69 27.60 12.62
N ASN A 111 14.24 28.66 13.31
CA ASN A 111 14.18 30.05 12.81
C ASN A 111 13.42 30.21 11.49
N ILE A 112 12.40 29.39 11.24
CA ILE A 112 11.54 29.48 10.05
C ILE A 112 10.41 30.47 10.35
N LYS A 113 10.09 31.34 9.37
CA LYS A 113 9.02 32.34 9.52
C LYS A 113 7.67 31.64 9.70
N ASN A 114 7.00 31.91 10.81
CA ASN A 114 5.63 31.46 11.06
C ASN A 114 4.63 32.16 10.13
N LEU A 115 3.50 31.50 9.88
CA LEU A 115 2.40 32.05 9.07
C LEU A 115 1.95 33.43 9.58
N GLU A 116 1.87 33.61 10.90
CA GLU A 116 1.51 34.88 11.55
C GLU A 116 2.51 36.04 11.28
N THR A 117 3.75 35.73 10.91
CA THR A 117 4.78 36.74 10.61
C THR A 117 4.89 37.07 9.12
N GLN A 118 4.12 36.40 8.26
CA GLN A 118 4.07 36.76 6.85
C GLN A 118 3.20 38.01 6.68
N LYS A 119 3.82 39.13 6.32
CA LYS A 119 3.10 40.35 5.95
C LYS A 119 2.08 40.00 4.87
N LEU A 120 0.80 40.30 5.11
CA LEU A 120 -0.26 40.25 4.10
C LEU A 120 0.20 41.06 2.88
N VAL A 121 0.67 40.38 1.84
CA VAL A 121 1.03 41.05 0.59
C VAL A 121 -0.29 41.47 -0.03
N ARG A 122 -0.47 42.79 -0.16
CA ARG A 122 -1.65 43.40 -0.79
C ARG A 122 -1.86 42.72 -2.15
N THR A 123 -2.95 41.99 -2.31
CA THR A 123 -3.31 41.39 -3.59
C THR A 123 -3.49 42.54 -4.59
N LYS A 124 -2.67 42.55 -5.64
CA LYS A 124 -2.88 43.50 -6.75
C LYS A 124 -4.18 43.07 -7.42
N LYS A 125 -5.26 43.85 -7.25
CA LYS A 125 -6.50 43.63 -8.01
C LYS A 125 -6.17 43.71 -9.50
N LEU A 126 -6.50 42.66 -10.24
CA LEU A 126 -6.46 42.69 -11.69
C LEU A 126 -7.42 43.79 -12.19
N PRO A 127 -7.00 44.66 -13.12
CA PRO A 127 -7.92 45.63 -13.72
C PRO A 127 -9.05 44.89 -14.44
N ALA A 128 -10.30 45.33 -14.21
CA ALA A 128 -11.52 44.64 -14.65
C ALA A 128 -11.54 44.28 -16.15
N ASN A 129 -10.87 45.08 -16.98
CA ASN A 129 -10.81 44.89 -18.43
C ASN A 129 -9.98 43.67 -18.87
N LEU A 130 -9.09 43.15 -18.02
CA LEU A 130 -8.26 41.97 -18.31
C LEU A 130 -8.83 40.67 -17.72
N ALA A 131 -9.85 40.75 -16.86
CA ALA A 131 -10.45 39.60 -16.19
C ALA A 131 -11.17 38.63 -17.15
N TYR A 132 -11.61 39.11 -18.31
CA TYR A 132 -12.27 38.28 -19.33
C TYR A 132 -11.29 37.46 -20.18
N TYR A 133 -10.03 37.89 -20.29
CA TYR A 133 -9.04 37.31 -21.21
C TYR A 133 -8.01 36.41 -20.51
N LEU A 134 -7.89 36.47 -19.19
CA LEU A 134 -6.97 35.67 -18.40
C LEU A 134 -7.80 34.71 -17.54
N THR A 135 -7.92 33.45 -17.96
CA THR A 135 -8.64 32.42 -17.20
C THR A 135 -7.78 31.84 -16.07
N GLU A 136 -6.46 31.87 -16.20
CA GLU A 136 -5.51 31.52 -15.14
C GLU A 136 -4.19 32.28 -15.38
N THR A 137 -3.67 32.97 -14.37
CA THR A 137 -2.25 33.37 -14.35
C THR A 137 -1.52 32.52 -13.33
N ILE A 138 -0.25 32.16 -13.60
CA ILE A 138 0.66 31.44 -12.67
C ILE A 138 0.76 32.16 -11.30
N SER A 139 0.34 33.42 -11.24
CA SER A 139 0.35 34.27 -10.04
C SER A 139 -0.91 34.18 -9.15
N GLU A 140 -1.96 33.46 -9.56
CA GLU A 140 -3.19 33.26 -8.79
C GLU A 140 -3.17 31.98 -7.92
N SER A 141 -1.99 31.45 -7.59
CA SER A 141 -1.90 30.50 -6.49
C SER A 141 -2.43 31.20 -5.23
N ARG A 142 -3.59 30.78 -4.70
CA ARG A 142 -4.08 31.20 -3.38
C ARG A 142 -2.96 30.94 -2.39
N LYS A 143 -2.24 31.99 -2.01
CA LYS A 143 -1.19 31.89 -1.00
C LYS A 143 -1.85 31.56 0.31
N ILE A 144 -1.31 30.59 1.02
CA ILE A 144 -1.79 30.21 2.33
C ILE A 144 -1.45 31.36 3.28
N GLN A 145 -2.48 32.05 3.78
CA GLN A 145 -2.30 33.21 4.67
C GLN A 145 -2.67 32.85 6.11
N ASN A 146 -3.66 31.97 6.29
CA ASN A 146 -4.19 31.61 7.60
C ASN A 146 -4.08 30.10 7.87
N TYR A 147 -4.17 29.72 9.14
CA TYR A 147 -4.25 28.31 9.53
C TYR A 147 -5.50 27.61 8.95
N ASP A 148 -6.60 28.35 8.74
CA ASP A 148 -7.79 27.84 8.07
C ASP A 148 -7.52 27.51 6.59
N ASP A 149 -6.64 28.26 5.92
CA ASP A 149 -6.23 27.94 4.54
C ASP A 149 -5.40 26.65 4.53
N LEU A 150 -4.49 26.44 5.50
CA LEU A 150 -3.77 25.16 5.65
C LEU A 150 -4.73 24.00 5.85
N ARG A 151 -5.78 24.22 6.65
CA ARG A 151 -6.79 23.20 6.92
C ARG A 151 -7.58 22.83 5.66
N LEU A 152 -8.04 23.82 4.91
CA LEU A 152 -8.87 23.62 3.73
C LEU A 152 -8.08 23.18 2.49
N MET A 153 -6.86 23.69 2.31
CA MET A 153 -6.08 23.49 1.09
C MET A 153 -5.08 22.35 1.17
N ILE A 154 -4.61 21.98 2.37
CA ILE A 154 -3.63 20.89 2.55
C ILE A 154 -4.20 19.76 3.40
N PHE A 155 -4.65 20.05 4.62
CA PHE A 155 -5.04 19.01 5.57
C PHE A 155 -6.19 18.13 5.05
N TYR A 156 -7.35 18.72 4.73
CA TYR A 156 -8.47 17.94 4.21
C TYR A 156 -8.15 17.24 2.90
N PRO A 157 -7.58 17.90 1.87
CA PRO A 157 -7.29 17.24 0.60
C PRO A 157 -6.32 16.06 0.75
N VAL A 158 -5.32 16.14 1.63
CA VAL A 158 -4.37 15.04 1.86
C VAL A 158 -5.08 13.85 2.51
N ILE A 159 -5.84 14.07 3.58
CA ILE A 159 -6.56 12.98 4.26
C ILE A 159 -7.63 12.39 3.34
N ASP A 160 -8.40 13.23 2.65
CA ASP A 160 -9.42 12.81 1.70
C ASP A 160 -8.81 12.01 0.55
N ARG A 161 -7.63 12.40 0.06
CA ARG A 161 -6.92 11.64 -0.98
C ARG A 161 -6.51 10.26 -0.47
N ILE A 162 -5.96 10.16 0.73
CA ILE A 162 -5.58 8.88 1.34
C ILE A 162 -6.81 7.99 1.50
N VAL A 163 -7.88 8.52 2.12
CA VAL A 163 -9.13 7.79 2.33
C VAL A 163 -9.76 7.36 1.00
N ASN A 164 -9.75 8.22 -0.02
CA ASN A 164 -10.27 7.88 -1.34
C ASN A 164 -9.43 6.81 -2.05
N GLU A 165 -8.10 6.84 -1.92
CA GLU A 165 -7.24 5.79 -2.50
C GLU A 165 -7.36 4.46 -1.76
N LEU A 166 -7.49 4.48 -0.43
CA LEU A 166 -7.83 3.29 0.36
C LEU A 166 -9.17 2.72 -0.06
N ASN A 167 -10.21 3.56 -0.15
CA ASN A 167 -11.52 3.15 -0.64
C ASN A 167 -11.48 2.69 -2.09
N ARG A 168 -10.70 3.32 -2.99
CA ARG A 168 -10.59 2.87 -4.40
C ARG A 168 -9.95 1.49 -4.49
N ARG A 169 -8.90 1.25 -3.70
CA ARG A 169 -8.13 0.00 -3.73
C ARG A 169 -8.83 -1.14 -2.99
N PHE A 170 -9.50 -0.83 -1.88
CA PHE A 170 -10.10 -1.82 -0.98
C PHE A 170 -11.62 -1.74 -0.92
N LYS A 171 -12.29 -0.98 -1.81
CA LYS A 171 -13.76 -0.90 -1.82
C LYS A 171 -14.32 -2.31 -1.83
N ILE A 172 -15.11 -2.59 -0.82
CA ILE A 172 -15.75 -3.87 -0.45
C ILE A 172 -16.80 -4.31 -1.50
N ASN A 173 -16.81 -3.71 -2.69
CA ASN A 173 -17.79 -4.00 -3.73
C ASN A 173 -17.37 -5.15 -4.65
N SER A 174 -16.30 -5.89 -4.36
CA SER A 174 -16.12 -7.17 -5.04
C SER A 174 -17.01 -8.19 -4.30
N PRO A 175 -18.08 -8.70 -4.94
CA PRO A 175 -18.90 -9.75 -4.33
C PRO A 175 -18.07 -11.03 -4.08
N ILE A 176 -16.91 -11.14 -4.73
CA ILE A 176 -15.85 -12.12 -4.49
C ILE A 176 -15.28 -12.04 -3.06
N LEU A 177 -14.93 -10.83 -2.58
CA LEU A 177 -14.42 -10.64 -1.21
C LEU A 177 -15.45 -11.02 -0.16
N ASN A 178 -16.72 -10.70 -0.41
CA ASN A 178 -17.82 -11.12 0.48
C ASN A 178 -17.93 -12.64 0.51
N GLY A 179 -17.83 -13.32 -0.64
CA GLY A 179 -17.77 -14.78 -0.70
C GLY A 179 -16.59 -15.38 0.07
N ILE A 180 -15.38 -14.81 -0.08
CA ILE A 180 -14.21 -15.24 0.70
C ILE A 180 -14.41 -15.01 2.20
N SER A 181 -15.01 -13.88 2.58
CA SER A 181 -15.33 -13.57 3.97
C SER A 181 -16.38 -14.53 4.56
N SER A 182 -17.32 -15.01 3.75
CA SER A 182 -18.34 -16.00 4.14
C SER A 182 -17.79 -17.43 4.23
N LEU A 183 -16.55 -17.68 3.78
CA LEU A 183 -15.83 -18.93 4.04
C LEU A 183 -15.04 -18.88 5.36
N ASN A 184 -14.94 -17.72 6.01
CA ASN A 184 -14.26 -17.59 7.30
C ASN A 184 -15.21 -17.93 8.46
N PRO A 185 -14.89 -18.94 9.30
CA PRO A 185 -15.70 -19.33 10.46
C PRO A 185 -15.96 -18.22 11.49
N LYS A 186 -15.10 -17.18 11.53
CA LYS A 186 -15.25 -16.04 12.44
C LYS A 186 -16.29 -15.01 12.00
N ASN A 187 -16.70 -15.06 10.73
CA ASN A 187 -17.60 -14.06 10.19
C ASN A 187 -19.07 -14.40 10.52
N SER A 188 -19.90 -13.39 10.72
CA SER A 188 -21.33 -13.56 10.98
C SER A 188 -22.08 -14.16 9.79
N THR A 189 -21.53 -14.02 8.58
CA THR A 189 -22.09 -14.55 7.32
C THR A 189 -21.50 -15.89 6.89
N PHE A 190 -20.92 -16.65 7.84
CA PHE A 190 -20.29 -17.94 7.54
C PHE A 190 -21.26 -18.92 6.85
N LEU A 191 -20.83 -19.52 5.74
CA LEU A 191 -21.58 -20.47 4.89
C LEU A 191 -22.86 -19.91 4.26
N ASN A 192 -23.00 -18.58 4.15
CA ASN A 192 -24.13 -17.98 3.45
C ASN A 192 -23.98 -18.16 1.93
N PHE A 193 -24.92 -18.87 1.30
CA PHE A 193 -24.92 -19.16 -0.12
C PHE A 193 -24.95 -17.90 -1.00
N ASP A 194 -25.79 -16.91 -0.68
CA ASP A 194 -25.97 -15.71 -1.51
C ASP A 194 -24.68 -14.90 -1.63
N ASN A 195 -23.88 -14.88 -0.56
CA ASN A 195 -22.59 -14.19 -0.55
C ASN A 195 -21.49 -14.99 -1.26
N ILE A 196 -21.54 -16.32 -1.22
CA ILE A 196 -20.54 -17.21 -1.84
C ILE A 196 -20.82 -17.37 -3.34
N LEU A 197 -22.07 -17.28 -3.78
CA LEU A 197 -22.49 -17.50 -5.16
C LEU A 197 -21.70 -16.68 -6.20
N PRO A 198 -21.46 -15.36 -6.01
CA PRO A 198 -20.67 -14.58 -6.94
C PRO A 198 -19.20 -15.02 -7.01
N PHE A 199 -18.64 -15.48 -5.88
CA PHE A 199 -17.29 -16.03 -5.81
C PHE A 199 -17.21 -17.37 -6.55
N ALA A 200 -18.17 -18.26 -6.33
CA ALA A 200 -18.26 -19.56 -7.01
C ALA A 200 -18.37 -19.41 -8.52
N ARG A 201 -19.27 -18.53 -8.99
CA ARG A 201 -19.45 -18.23 -10.42
C ARG A 201 -18.21 -17.67 -11.07
N HIS A 202 -17.47 -16.80 -10.38
CA HIS A 202 -16.25 -16.20 -10.91
C HIS A 202 -15.15 -17.25 -11.19
N TYR A 203 -15.08 -18.31 -10.38
CA TYR A 203 -14.07 -19.36 -10.52
C TYR A 203 -14.60 -20.64 -11.21
N GLY A 204 -15.84 -20.62 -11.72
CA GLY A 204 -16.41 -21.74 -12.48
C GLY A 204 -16.72 -22.98 -11.64
N VAL A 205 -17.02 -22.80 -10.36
CA VAL A 205 -17.42 -23.87 -9.43
C VAL A 205 -18.89 -24.22 -9.62
N ASP A 206 -19.25 -25.51 -9.49
CA ASP A 206 -20.64 -25.94 -9.66
C ASP A 206 -21.53 -25.41 -8.54
N THR A 207 -22.48 -24.53 -8.88
CA THR A 207 -23.31 -23.86 -7.89
C THR A 207 -24.37 -24.77 -7.29
N ASP A 208 -24.82 -25.78 -8.03
CA ASP A 208 -25.91 -26.67 -7.59
C ASP A 208 -25.37 -27.66 -6.54
N SER A 209 -24.22 -28.28 -6.80
CA SER A 209 -23.52 -29.11 -5.83
C SER A 209 -23.09 -28.31 -4.59
N LEU A 210 -22.60 -27.08 -4.78
CA LEU A 210 -22.21 -26.19 -3.69
C LEU A 210 -23.36 -25.87 -2.74
N GLU A 211 -24.58 -25.63 -3.25
CA GLU A 211 -25.74 -25.34 -2.40
C GLU A 211 -26.07 -26.52 -1.47
N VAL A 212 -25.96 -27.75 -1.97
CA VAL A 212 -26.19 -28.98 -1.19
C VAL A 212 -25.07 -29.17 -0.15
N GLU A 213 -23.81 -28.96 -0.55
CA GLU A 213 -22.66 -29.03 0.35
C GLU A 213 -22.81 -28.06 1.53
N LEU A 214 -23.12 -26.79 1.26
CA LEU A 214 -23.27 -25.73 2.26
C LEU A 214 -24.42 -26.00 3.26
N LYS A 215 -25.46 -26.74 2.86
CA LYS A 215 -26.53 -27.19 3.77
C LYS A 215 -26.08 -28.28 4.74
N LEU A 216 -25.13 -29.13 4.34
CA LEU A 216 -24.64 -30.25 5.14
C LEU A 216 -23.48 -29.85 6.07
N LEU A 217 -22.64 -28.90 5.65
CA LEU A 217 -21.46 -28.45 6.37
C LEU A 217 -21.70 -28.00 7.82
N PRO A 218 -22.74 -27.20 8.15
CA PRO A 218 -23.00 -26.79 9.53
C PRO A 218 -23.21 -27.98 10.47
N LYS A 219 -23.87 -29.05 10.00
CA LYS A 219 -24.12 -30.28 10.77
C LYS A 219 -22.82 -31.05 11.01
N LEU A 220 -21.96 -31.14 10.00
CA LEU A 220 -20.66 -31.79 10.11
C LEU A 220 -19.72 -31.05 11.06
N ILE A 221 -19.69 -29.72 10.99
CA ILE A 221 -18.89 -28.88 11.90
C ILE A 221 -19.34 -29.05 13.35
N LYS A 222 -20.66 -29.04 13.59
CA LYS A 222 -21.23 -29.26 14.93
C LYS A 222 -20.82 -30.63 15.50
N ARG A 223 -20.96 -31.69 14.70
CA ARG A 223 -20.58 -33.05 15.08
C ARG A 223 -19.09 -33.16 15.42
N GLN A 224 -18.22 -32.54 14.62
CA GLN A 224 -16.77 -32.54 14.85
C GLN A 224 -16.37 -31.79 16.13
N LYS A 225 -17.12 -30.73 16.47
CA LYS A 225 -16.94 -30.01 17.73
C LYS A 225 -17.35 -30.86 18.93
N GLU A 226 -18.44 -31.61 18.82
CA GLU A 226 -18.98 -32.47 19.90
C GLU A 226 -18.16 -33.75 20.11
N GLU A 227 -17.75 -34.42 19.03
CA GLU A 227 -17.06 -35.72 19.10
C GLU A 227 -15.54 -35.57 19.30
N ASN A 228 -14.90 -34.58 18.66
CA ASN A 228 -13.44 -34.47 18.61
C ASN A 228 -12.89 -33.19 19.26
N ASN A 229 -13.76 -32.36 19.87
CA ASN A 229 -13.41 -31.06 20.45
C ASN A 229 -12.59 -30.17 19.48
N TYR A 230 -12.85 -30.30 18.17
CA TYR A 230 -12.12 -29.59 17.13
C TYR A 230 -12.77 -28.24 16.85
N GLU A 231 -12.04 -27.14 17.11
CA GLU A 231 -12.53 -25.78 16.94
C GLU A 231 -11.95 -25.14 15.67
N ILE A 232 -12.81 -24.77 14.74
CA ILE A 232 -12.41 -24.17 13.46
C ILE A 232 -12.29 -22.66 13.63
N LYS A 233 -11.06 -22.13 13.66
CA LYS A 233 -10.80 -20.70 13.89
C LYS A 233 -10.41 -19.94 12.64
N THR A 234 -9.85 -20.63 11.65
CA THR A 234 -9.31 -20.02 10.43
C THR A 234 -9.78 -20.79 9.20
N ILE A 235 -9.82 -20.13 8.04
CA ILE A 235 -10.11 -20.76 6.74
C ILE A 235 -9.18 -21.96 6.48
N LEU A 236 -7.92 -21.91 6.94
CA LEU A 236 -6.98 -23.02 6.85
C LEU A 236 -7.43 -24.26 7.65
N ASP A 237 -7.96 -24.06 8.86
CA ASP A 237 -8.47 -25.17 9.67
C ASP A 237 -9.75 -25.75 9.05
N PHE A 238 -10.57 -24.88 8.46
CA PHE A 238 -11.73 -25.30 7.70
C PHE A 238 -11.33 -26.14 6.47
N ALA A 239 -10.34 -25.69 5.70
CA ALA A 239 -9.80 -26.44 4.57
C ALA A 239 -9.19 -27.78 4.99
N LYS A 240 -8.49 -27.85 6.13
CA LYS A 240 -7.96 -29.12 6.69
C LYS A 240 -9.07 -30.09 7.06
N LEU A 241 -10.17 -29.60 7.62
CA LEU A 241 -11.33 -30.44 7.91
C LEU A 241 -11.93 -31.02 6.63
N LEU A 242 -12.11 -30.18 5.62
CA LEU A 242 -12.61 -30.58 4.30
C LEU A 242 -11.67 -31.55 3.58
N ASP A 243 -10.36 -31.51 3.87
CA ASP A 243 -9.36 -32.42 3.30
C ASP A 243 -9.68 -33.90 3.58
N ASN A 244 -10.28 -34.19 4.75
CA ASN A 244 -10.71 -35.53 5.14
C ASN A 244 -11.97 -36.01 4.40
N TYR A 245 -12.72 -35.07 3.80
CA TYR A 245 -14.02 -35.33 3.16
C TYR A 245 -14.06 -34.81 1.71
N LYS A 246 -12.91 -34.77 1.04
CA LYS A 246 -12.75 -34.22 -0.33
C LYS A 246 -13.78 -34.67 -1.35
N MET A 247 -14.22 -35.92 -1.28
CA MET A 247 -15.18 -36.49 -2.22
C MET A 247 -16.61 -36.01 -1.98
N ALA A 248 -16.93 -35.56 -0.76
CA ALA A 248 -18.26 -35.11 -0.39
C ALA A 248 -18.41 -33.57 -0.41
N PHE A 249 -17.29 -32.84 -0.31
CA PHE A 249 -17.27 -31.37 -0.29
C PHE A 249 -16.23 -30.80 -1.27
N SER A 250 -16.26 -31.25 -2.52
CA SER A 250 -15.26 -30.88 -3.53
C SER A 250 -15.31 -29.38 -3.83
N GLU A 251 -16.51 -28.84 -4.00
CA GLU A 251 -16.71 -27.46 -4.45
C GLU A 251 -16.31 -26.47 -3.35
N THR A 252 -16.76 -26.70 -2.12
CA THR A 252 -16.38 -25.88 -0.97
C THR A 252 -14.88 -25.95 -0.71
N PHE A 253 -14.26 -27.11 -0.88
CA PHE A 253 -12.82 -27.28 -0.68
C PHE A 253 -11.99 -26.53 -1.73
N ILE A 254 -12.41 -26.54 -3.00
CA ILE A 254 -11.79 -25.76 -4.07
C ILE A 254 -11.88 -24.27 -3.74
N LEU A 255 -13.05 -23.78 -3.34
CA LEU A 255 -13.25 -22.38 -2.95
C LEU A 255 -12.36 -21.98 -1.77
N CYS A 256 -12.23 -22.83 -0.75
CA CYS A 256 -11.34 -22.57 0.38
C CYS A 256 -9.88 -22.50 -0.04
N LYS A 257 -9.43 -23.37 -0.95
CA LYS A 257 -8.06 -23.30 -1.50
C LYS A 257 -7.81 -22.00 -2.25
N ILE A 258 -8.74 -21.61 -3.12
CA ILE A 258 -8.65 -20.36 -3.88
C ILE A 258 -8.58 -19.17 -2.92
N ALA A 259 -9.45 -19.13 -1.91
CA ALA A 259 -9.45 -18.09 -0.88
C ALA A 259 -8.11 -17.96 -0.14
N ILE A 260 -7.46 -19.09 0.20
CA ILE A 260 -6.15 -19.10 0.86
C ILE A 260 -5.02 -18.62 -0.08
N ILE A 261 -5.13 -18.92 -1.38
CA ILE A 261 -4.09 -18.57 -2.36
C ILE A 261 -4.14 -17.09 -2.74
N ILE A 262 -5.30 -16.44 -2.68
CA ILE A 262 -5.45 -15.02 -3.02
C ILE A 262 -4.76 -14.17 -1.94
N PRO A 263 -3.65 -13.48 -2.27
CA PRO A 263 -2.98 -12.65 -1.29
C PRO A 263 -3.81 -11.38 -1.01
N PRO A 264 -3.85 -10.89 0.24
CA PRO A 264 -4.56 -9.66 0.58
C PRO A 264 -3.88 -8.38 0.07
N SER A 265 -2.65 -8.48 -0.39
CA SER A 265 -1.91 -7.36 -0.95
C SER A 265 -1.10 -7.74 -2.17
N SER A 266 -0.86 -6.74 -3.03
CA SER A 266 0.06 -6.84 -4.16
C SER A 266 1.54 -6.88 -3.72
N ALA A 267 1.86 -6.91 -2.42
CA ALA A 267 3.24 -6.89 -1.93
C ALA A 267 4.05 -8.10 -2.39
N GLY A 268 3.41 -9.25 -2.62
CA GLY A 268 4.03 -10.40 -3.27
C GLY A 268 4.59 -10.05 -4.67
N VAL A 269 3.87 -9.20 -5.41
CA VAL A 269 4.27 -8.72 -6.74
C VAL A 269 5.34 -7.63 -6.66
N GLU A 270 5.41 -6.84 -5.58
CA GLU A 270 6.48 -5.83 -5.43
C GLU A 270 7.88 -6.46 -5.34
N ARG A 271 7.98 -7.65 -4.72
CA ARG A 271 9.24 -8.43 -4.71
C ARG A 271 9.66 -8.86 -6.11
N THR A 272 8.70 -9.25 -6.95
CA THR A 272 8.98 -9.65 -8.34
C THR A 272 9.37 -8.43 -9.19
N PHE A 273 8.69 -7.29 -9.01
CA PHE A 273 9.06 -6.02 -9.68
C PHE A 273 10.42 -5.48 -9.25
N SER A 274 10.77 -5.57 -7.96
CA SER A 274 12.10 -5.20 -7.46
C SER A 274 13.19 -6.08 -8.08
N SER A 275 12.92 -7.39 -8.19
CA SER A 275 13.82 -8.32 -8.87
C SER A 275 13.95 -8.01 -10.36
N LEU A 276 12.85 -7.69 -11.03
CA LEU A 276 12.83 -7.27 -12.43
C LEU A 276 13.62 -5.98 -12.67
N ARG A 277 13.53 -5.00 -11.76
CA ARG A 277 14.31 -3.76 -11.83
C ARG A 277 15.82 -4.02 -11.77
N GLN A 278 16.26 -5.04 -11.03
CA GLN A 278 17.66 -5.45 -11.00
C GLN A 278 18.10 -6.18 -12.28
N ILE A 279 17.18 -6.89 -12.94
CA ILE A 279 17.46 -7.65 -14.17
C ILE A 279 17.49 -6.71 -15.39
N LYS A 280 16.49 -5.82 -15.49
CA LYS A 280 16.39 -4.79 -16.54
C LYS A 280 17.31 -3.61 -16.22
N THR A 281 18.58 -3.80 -16.55
CA THR A 281 19.58 -2.73 -16.58
C THR A 281 19.64 -2.11 -17.98
N TYR A 282 20.23 -0.92 -18.11
CA TYR A 282 20.39 -0.23 -19.40
C TYR A 282 20.93 -1.15 -20.51
N LEU A 283 21.95 -1.96 -20.19
CA LEU A 283 22.57 -2.91 -21.11
C LEU A 283 21.72 -4.16 -21.44
N ARG A 284 20.67 -4.43 -20.64
CA ARG A 284 19.78 -5.60 -20.77
C ARG A 284 18.35 -5.23 -21.16
N ASN A 285 18.13 -4.01 -21.64
CA ASN A 285 16.79 -3.51 -21.99
C ASN A 285 16.18 -4.19 -23.22
N HIS A 286 16.99 -4.81 -24.09
CA HIS A 286 16.54 -5.49 -25.32
C HIS A 286 16.31 -7.01 -25.17
N MET A 287 16.22 -7.55 -23.95
CA MET A 287 15.94 -8.98 -23.76
C MET A 287 14.51 -9.34 -24.17
N CYS A 288 14.36 -10.45 -24.93
CA CYS A 288 13.05 -11.03 -25.24
C CYS A 288 12.30 -11.45 -23.97
N ASN A 289 10.97 -11.41 -24.02
CA ASN A 289 10.09 -11.69 -22.87
C ASN A 289 10.30 -13.10 -22.28
N GLU A 290 10.55 -14.11 -23.10
CA GLU A 290 10.82 -15.47 -22.64
C GLU A 290 12.08 -15.53 -21.77
N LYS A 291 13.20 -14.99 -22.29
CA LYS A 291 14.47 -14.93 -21.57
C LYS A 291 14.36 -14.11 -20.29
N LEU A 292 13.64 -12.99 -20.33
CA LEU A 292 13.38 -12.17 -19.15
C LEU A 292 12.63 -12.95 -18.08
N THR A 293 11.59 -13.68 -18.48
CA THR A 293 10.78 -14.50 -17.57
C THR A 293 11.63 -15.59 -16.92
N SER A 294 12.42 -16.33 -17.69
CA SER A 294 13.30 -17.37 -17.14
C SER A 294 14.32 -16.82 -16.15
N VAL A 295 14.96 -15.69 -16.46
CA VAL A 295 15.92 -15.04 -15.54
C VAL A 295 15.22 -14.47 -14.30
N ALA A 296 14.01 -13.94 -14.45
CA ALA A 296 13.21 -13.46 -13.34
C ALA A 296 12.86 -14.59 -12.37
N ILE A 297 12.43 -15.76 -12.87
CA ILE A 297 12.15 -16.93 -12.04
C ILE A 297 13.39 -17.33 -11.21
N LEU A 298 14.56 -17.42 -11.84
CA LEU A 298 15.81 -17.75 -11.14
C LEU A 298 16.16 -16.74 -10.04
N LYS A 299 15.88 -15.45 -10.28
CA LYS A 299 16.16 -14.37 -9.32
C LYS A 299 15.16 -14.34 -8.16
N ILE A 300 13.88 -14.56 -8.44
CA ILE A 300 12.79 -14.61 -7.45
C ILE A 300 13.01 -15.83 -6.56
N GLU A 301 13.18 -17.01 -7.18
CA GLU A 301 13.44 -18.28 -6.51
C GLU A 301 14.93 -18.50 -6.27
N LYS A 302 15.63 -17.47 -5.76
CA LYS A 302 17.07 -17.52 -5.53
C LYS A 302 17.48 -18.65 -4.58
N ARG A 303 16.63 -19.01 -3.63
CA ARG A 303 16.89 -20.11 -2.69
C ARG A 303 16.95 -21.45 -3.41
N ILE A 304 15.94 -21.75 -4.23
CA ILE A 304 15.86 -22.98 -5.03
C ILE A 304 16.98 -22.97 -6.08
N SER A 305 17.19 -21.84 -6.76
CA SER A 305 18.21 -21.70 -7.80
C SER A 305 19.63 -21.95 -7.29
N LYS A 306 19.91 -21.57 -6.03
CA LYS A 306 21.20 -21.87 -5.38
C LYS A 306 21.36 -23.33 -4.99
N SER A 307 20.27 -24.05 -4.76
CA SER A 307 20.31 -25.49 -4.47
C SER A 307 20.40 -26.36 -5.72
N LEU A 308 20.25 -25.78 -6.91
CA LEU A 308 20.43 -26.52 -8.17
C LEU A 308 21.91 -26.89 -8.36
N ASN A 309 22.15 -28.16 -8.66
CA ASN A 309 23.47 -28.62 -9.07
C ASN A 309 23.71 -28.22 -10.53
N LEU A 310 24.68 -27.33 -10.74
CA LEU A 310 25.02 -26.80 -12.07
C LEU A 310 25.55 -27.90 -13.00
N ASP A 311 26.24 -28.91 -12.49
CA ASP A 311 26.80 -30.00 -13.30
C ASP A 311 25.67 -30.79 -13.99
N ILE A 312 24.61 -31.11 -13.24
CA ILE A 312 23.41 -31.79 -13.77
C ILE A 312 22.72 -30.93 -14.84
N VAL A 313 22.68 -29.60 -14.64
CA VAL A 313 22.08 -28.68 -15.62
C VAL A 313 22.90 -28.65 -16.90
N VAL A 314 24.23 -28.62 -16.79
CA VAL A 314 25.15 -28.64 -17.94
C VAL A 314 25.02 -29.96 -18.71
N ASP A 315 25.00 -31.09 -18.02
CA ASP A 315 24.83 -32.41 -18.66
C ASP A 315 23.47 -32.54 -19.37
N LYS A 316 22.40 -32.05 -18.75
CA LYS A 316 21.07 -32.03 -19.34
C LYS A 316 21.00 -31.08 -20.55
N PHE A 317 21.67 -29.93 -20.49
CA PHE A 317 21.75 -29.03 -21.65
C PHE A 317 22.56 -29.65 -22.80
N ALA A 318 23.69 -30.29 -22.49
CA ALA A 318 24.56 -30.94 -23.46
C ALA A 318 23.86 -32.09 -24.19
N SER A 319 23.09 -32.91 -23.46
CA SER A 319 22.29 -34.01 -24.01
C SER A 319 21.14 -33.54 -24.91
N ILE A 320 20.52 -32.40 -24.63
CA ILE A 320 19.42 -31.85 -25.45
C ILE A 320 19.95 -31.22 -26.73
N HIS A 321 21.09 -30.50 -26.67
CA HIS A 321 21.51 -29.66 -27.79
C HIS A 321 22.61 -30.23 -28.69
N ASN A 322 23.26 -31.35 -28.34
CA ASN A 322 24.33 -32.02 -29.12
C ASN A 322 25.50 -31.12 -29.60
N ASN A 323 25.49 -29.82 -29.34
CA ASN A 323 26.44 -28.83 -29.85
C ASN A 323 27.26 -28.26 -28.69
N ARG A 324 28.49 -28.77 -28.57
CA ARG A 324 29.41 -28.61 -27.44
C ARG A 324 30.24 -27.32 -27.51
N ARG A 325 29.63 -26.15 -27.39
CA ARG A 325 30.40 -24.92 -27.13
C ARG A 325 29.73 -24.03 -26.11
N ILE A 326 29.94 -24.36 -24.84
CA ILE A 326 29.90 -23.39 -23.75
C ILE A 326 31.36 -23.07 -23.46
N VAL A 327 31.85 -21.94 -23.98
CA VAL A 327 33.11 -21.36 -23.51
C VAL A 327 32.72 -20.48 -22.33
N LEU A 328 33.08 -20.91 -21.13
CA LEU A 328 32.84 -20.19 -19.88
C LEU A 328 33.64 -18.90 -19.80
#